data_AF-A0A7Y5JMU8-F1
#
_entry.id   AF-A0A7Y5JMU8-F1
#
_cell.length_a   1.000
_cell.length_b   1.000
_cell.length_c   1.000
_cell.angle_alpha   90.00
_cell.angle_beta   90.00
_cell.angle_gamma   90.00
#
_symmetry.space_group_name_H-M   'P 1'
#
loop_
_entity.id
_entity.type
_entity.pdbx_description
1 polymer ?
#
loop_
_entity_poly.entity_id
_entity_poly.type
_entity_poly.pdbx_seq_one_letter_code
_entity_poly.pdbx_strand_id
1 'polypeptide(L)'
;MPRLFAFLALGIALLAQTAAAQEASDAFNLFRVSGRAWSTRSVHWERGKSPRVSLERVEVTDVRDDGCRLKRQRMNSYGLPEGEPATEDVVFNAALKQTFEHPADAKRLDLSAAGMSWKASRLTRRGDTSNLEESRSVKFPALLLHRSELSQDGATVVELVEFCLAEPDPFALYRMAGRKWVHRIIGADGKARFEAGEVVETAESGAKVKVFVCDQEGQALDGAKVVEQLIDFDTAKPWQAPEAGPGVEVKQASFNAGAIQWSALRVKEGEKVSHYARNWPGLELDVEAGGTRKTLECFFTGHGTGQFYATKGNYVLTRSATLMKQMQPFVNYVKQEVVAVGEREVTLRMTTYDAAMNKLVSSDSKLSRSGNKDQRHSGEEPVEELVFVRGSGGFYCLRQNVSADTTTTTIWMHRGATPKMRVASPEFTMVQEALEFRVR
;
A
#
# COMPACT_ATOMS: atom_id res chain seq x y z
N MET A 1 -49.14 38.35 16.88
CA MET A 1 -47.91 38.75 16.16
C MET A 1 -47.16 39.75 17.03
N PRO A 2 -45.81 39.80 17.16
CA PRO A 2 -44.74 39.03 16.50
C PRO A 2 -43.75 38.38 17.50
N ARG A 3 -43.43 37.08 17.36
CA ARG A 3 -42.25 36.44 17.97
C ARG A 3 -41.84 35.23 17.12
N LEU A 4 -41.28 35.47 15.94
CA LEU A 4 -40.84 34.36 15.07
C LEU A 4 -39.66 34.69 14.14
N PHE A 5 -38.90 35.76 14.42
CA PHE A 5 -37.76 36.15 13.57
C PHE A 5 -36.39 36.20 14.27
N ALA A 6 -36.27 35.70 15.51
CA ALA A 6 -34.98 35.70 16.22
C ALA A 6 -34.28 34.32 16.31
N PHE A 7 -34.92 33.22 15.86
CA PHE A 7 -34.33 31.88 15.97
C PHE A 7 -33.69 31.33 14.69
N LEU A 8 -33.88 31.98 13.54
CA LEU A 8 -33.28 31.50 12.28
C LEU A 8 -31.83 31.98 12.06
N ALA A 9 -31.43 33.11 12.66
CA ALA A 9 -30.07 33.64 12.52
C ALA A 9 -29.06 32.99 13.50
N LEU A 10 -29.53 32.50 14.66
CA LEU A 10 -28.68 31.78 15.61
C LEU A 10 -28.49 30.29 15.21
N GLY A 11 -29.44 29.71 14.47
CA GLY A 11 -29.35 28.32 13.99
C GLY A 11 -28.38 28.12 12.83
N ILE A 12 -28.19 29.13 11.96
CA ILE A 12 -27.25 29.03 10.83
C ILE A 12 -25.82 29.37 11.29
N ALA A 13 -25.64 30.24 12.30
CA ALA A 13 -24.32 30.52 12.86
C ALA A 13 -23.75 29.34 13.68
N LEU A 14 -24.59 28.57 14.39
CA LEU A 14 -24.15 27.34 15.06
C LEU A 14 -23.96 26.15 14.10
N LEU A 15 -24.72 26.06 13.00
CA LEU A 15 -24.50 25.02 11.99
C LEU A 15 -23.29 25.31 11.08
N ALA A 16 -22.90 26.57 10.93
CA ALA A 16 -21.62 26.94 10.29
C ALA A 16 -20.42 26.67 11.22
N GLN A 17 -20.59 26.76 12.54
CA GLN A 17 -19.56 26.34 13.52
C GLN A 17 -19.45 24.82 13.68
N THR A 18 -20.44 24.03 13.26
CA THR A 18 -20.30 22.56 13.18
C THR A 18 -19.84 22.07 11.81
N ALA A 19 -20.02 22.84 10.73
CA ALA A 19 -19.34 22.57 9.46
C ALA A 19 -17.85 22.96 9.49
N ALA A 20 -17.48 23.89 10.38
CA ALA A 20 -16.10 24.24 10.74
C ALA A 20 -15.62 23.61 12.06
N ALA A 21 -16.40 22.68 12.64
CA ALA A 21 -15.86 21.70 13.58
C ALA A 21 -15.03 20.74 12.76
N GLN A 22 -13.84 21.23 12.40
CA GLN A 22 -12.63 20.52 12.09
C GLN A 22 -12.89 19.10 11.60
N GLU A 23 -12.58 18.84 10.33
CA GLU A 23 -11.82 17.62 10.03
C GLU A 23 -10.60 17.63 10.97
N ALA A 24 -10.80 17.25 12.22
CA ALA A 24 -9.76 17.04 13.21
C ALA A 24 -9.15 15.71 12.82
N SER A 25 -8.49 15.72 11.66
CA SER A 25 -7.46 14.75 11.37
C SER A 25 -6.57 14.75 12.60
N ASP A 26 -6.53 13.62 13.28
CA ASP A 26 -5.57 13.41 14.35
C ASP A 26 -4.18 13.83 13.84
N ALA A 27 -3.54 14.77 14.54
CA ALA A 27 -2.22 15.28 14.16
C ALA A 27 -1.19 14.15 14.05
N PHE A 28 -1.41 13.04 14.77
CA PHE A 28 -0.59 11.85 14.77
C PHE A 28 -1.07 10.77 13.82
N ASN A 29 -2.10 11.02 13.00
CA ASN A 29 -2.68 10.00 12.12
C ASN A 29 -1.57 9.27 11.35
N LEU A 30 -0.63 10.01 10.74
CA LEU A 30 0.52 9.47 10.01
C LEU A 30 1.26 8.33 10.73
N PHE A 31 1.32 8.35 12.05
CA PHE A 31 2.09 7.44 12.89
C PHE A 31 1.28 6.29 13.49
N ARG A 32 -0.05 6.30 13.34
CA ARG A 32 -0.93 5.33 14.02
C ARG A 32 -1.02 3.96 13.35
N VAL A 33 -0.32 3.75 12.23
CA VAL A 33 -0.33 2.46 11.55
C VAL A 33 1.08 2.04 11.19
N SER A 34 1.47 0.88 11.72
CA SER A 34 2.72 0.20 11.35
C SER A 34 2.69 -0.15 9.86
N GLY A 35 3.83 -0.01 9.19
CA GLY A 35 3.98 -0.16 7.74
C GLY A 35 3.73 1.14 6.96
N ARG A 36 3.25 2.22 7.58
CA ARG A 36 3.23 3.53 6.92
C ARG A 36 4.66 3.96 6.68
N ALA A 37 4.96 4.36 5.45
CA ALA A 37 6.29 4.81 5.09
C ALA A 37 6.22 5.97 4.12
N TRP A 38 7.24 6.81 4.13
CA TRP A 38 7.34 7.90 3.16
C TRP A 38 8.80 8.20 2.86
N SER A 39 9.04 8.65 1.64
CA SER A 39 10.36 9.03 1.17
C SER A 39 10.35 10.51 0.80
N THR A 40 11.33 11.26 1.30
CA THR A 40 11.52 12.68 0.95
C THR A 40 12.84 12.88 0.25
N ARG A 41 12.83 13.68 -0.81
CA ARG A 41 14.02 14.15 -1.51
C ARG A 41 14.31 15.57 -1.06
N SER A 42 15.50 15.81 -0.53
CA SER A 42 16.00 17.15 -0.22
C SER A 42 17.05 17.56 -1.24
N VAL A 43 16.93 18.77 -1.75
CA VAL A 43 17.94 19.42 -2.60
C VAL A 43 18.36 20.70 -1.91
N HIS A 44 19.65 20.79 -1.61
CA HIS A 44 20.25 21.94 -0.95
C HIS A 44 21.24 22.64 -1.89
N TRP A 45 21.04 23.93 -2.09
CA TRP A 45 21.92 24.81 -2.84
C TRP A 45 22.59 25.78 -1.87
N GLU A 46 23.91 25.87 -1.95
CA GLU A 46 24.68 26.94 -1.30
C GLU A 46 25.39 27.72 -2.40
N ARG A 47 25.46 29.05 -2.24
CA ARG A 47 26.16 29.92 -3.20
C ARG A 47 27.61 29.44 -3.38
N GLY A 48 28.00 29.21 -4.63
CA GLY A 48 29.36 28.78 -4.98
C GLY A 48 29.66 27.28 -4.76
N LYS A 49 28.66 26.46 -4.37
CA LYS A 49 28.82 25.01 -4.24
C LYS A 49 27.88 24.25 -5.18
N SER A 50 28.26 23.02 -5.50
CA SER A 50 27.35 22.10 -6.20
C SER A 50 26.18 21.71 -5.29
N PRO A 51 24.97 21.55 -5.86
CA PRO A 51 23.80 21.16 -5.08
C PRO A 51 24.00 19.78 -4.44
N ARG A 52 23.55 19.66 -3.19
CA ARG A 52 23.53 18.39 -2.46
C ARG A 52 22.13 17.81 -2.52
N VAL A 53 22.03 16.57 -2.97
CA VAL A 53 20.76 15.83 -3.00
C VAL A 53 20.83 14.73 -1.97
N SER A 54 19.86 14.66 -1.07
CA SER A 54 19.67 13.52 -0.17
C SER A 54 18.28 12.95 -0.34
N LEU A 55 18.16 11.64 -0.14
CA LEU A 55 16.90 10.93 -0.08
C LEU A 55 16.81 10.25 1.29
N GLU A 56 15.68 10.37 1.96
CA GLU A 56 15.44 9.74 3.26
C GLU A 56 14.11 9.01 3.23
N ARG A 57 14.12 7.74 3.64
CA ARG A 57 12.92 6.93 3.87
C ARG A 57 12.66 6.84 5.36
N VAL A 58 11.42 7.11 5.75
CA VAL A 58 10.91 6.94 7.11
C VAL A 58 9.81 5.88 7.08
N GLU A 59 9.80 4.99 8.06
CA GLU A 59 8.81 3.92 8.20
C GLU A 59 8.36 3.81 9.65
N VAL A 60 7.06 3.66 9.88
CA VAL A 60 6.49 3.32 11.19
C VAL A 60 6.63 1.82 11.38
N THR A 61 7.49 1.40 12.30
CA THR A 61 7.77 -0.03 12.54
C THR A 61 6.91 -0.60 13.66
N ASP A 62 6.52 0.21 14.64
CA ASP A 62 5.72 -0.22 15.79
C ASP A 62 4.80 0.91 16.27
N VAL A 63 3.64 0.57 16.81
CA VAL A 63 2.61 1.53 17.27
C VAL A 63 2.15 1.15 18.67
N ARG A 64 2.15 2.13 19.57
CA ARG A 64 1.72 2.05 20.97
C ARG A 64 0.62 3.09 21.22
N ASP A 65 -0.07 2.99 22.34
CA ASP A 65 -1.15 3.93 22.69
C ASP A 65 -0.64 5.38 22.84
N ASP A 66 0.59 5.53 23.33
CA ASP A 66 1.25 6.79 23.62
C ASP A 66 2.29 7.23 22.57
N GLY A 67 2.48 6.47 21.49
CA GLY A 67 3.54 6.76 20.54
C GLY A 67 3.75 5.72 19.44
N CYS A 68 4.85 5.86 18.71
CA CYS A 68 5.28 4.90 17.71
C CYS A 68 6.81 4.76 17.70
N ARG A 69 7.32 3.77 16.96
CA ARG A 69 8.72 3.68 16.60
C ARG A 69 8.88 3.92 15.11
N LEU A 70 9.78 4.83 14.76
CA LEU A 70 10.17 5.13 13.40
C LEU A 70 11.52 4.49 13.08
N LYS A 71 11.67 4.03 11.84
CA LYS A 71 12.95 3.68 11.23
C LYS A 71 13.25 4.67 10.12
N ARG A 72 14.41 5.32 10.20
CA ARG A 72 14.92 6.28 9.21
C ARG A 72 16.12 5.69 8.49
N GLN A 73 16.07 5.66 7.17
CA GLN A 73 17.16 5.20 6.32
C GLN A 73 17.53 6.30 5.34
N ARG A 74 18.78 6.75 5.40
CA ARG A 74 19.35 7.56 4.32
C ARG A 74 19.51 6.70 3.08
N MET A 75 19.21 7.30 1.96
CA MET A 75 19.28 6.70 0.65
C MET A 75 20.18 7.58 -0.22
N ASN A 76 21.07 6.97 -0.97
CA ASN A 76 21.87 7.69 -1.94
C ASN A 76 20.98 8.16 -3.12
N SER A 77 21.56 8.92 -4.05
CA SER A 77 20.88 9.40 -5.27
C SER A 77 20.31 8.28 -6.16
N TYR A 78 20.68 7.02 -5.87
CA TYR A 78 20.22 5.85 -6.59
C TYR A 78 19.06 5.13 -5.91
N GLY A 79 18.62 5.56 -4.73
CA GLY A 79 17.58 4.86 -3.96
C GLY A 79 18.12 3.63 -3.23
N LEU A 80 19.43 3.57 -2.94
CA LEU A 80 20.05 2.51 -2.16
C LEU A 80 20.35 2.99 -0.73
N PRO A 81 20.17 2.14 0.29
CA PRO A 81 20.48 2.50 1.68
C PRO A 81 21.95 2.90 1.82
N GLU A 82 22.17 3.99 2.52
CA GLU A 82 23.48 4.52 2.86
C GLU A 82 23.60 4.62 4.38
N GLY A 83 24.59 3.90 4.94
CA GLY A 83 24.80 3.80 6.38
C GLY A 83 23.75 2.96 7.13
N GLU A 84 23.94 2.84 8.43
CA GLU A 84 23.02 2.13 9.32
C GLU A 84 21.70 2.90 9.47
N PRO A 85 20.54 2.20 9.47
CA PRO A 85 19.26 2.83 9.75
C PRO A 85 19.21 3.32 11.20
N ALA A 86 18.69 4.53 11.40
CA ALA A 86 18.40 5.06 12.73
C ALA A 86 16.98 4.67 13.15
N THR A 87 16.81 4.29 14.42
CA THR A 87 15.49 4.09 15.03
C THR A 87 15.19 5.21 16.01
N GLU A 88 13.96 5.72 15.96
CA GLU A 88 13.50 6.85 16.78
C GLU A 88 12.16 6.49 17.44
N ASP A 89 12.06 6.63 18.76
CA ASP A 89 10.79 6.51 19.47
C ASP A 89 10.10 7.88 19.52
N VAL A 90 8.88 7.96 19.01
CA VAL A 90 8.07 9.19 18.98
C VAL A 90 6.95 9.07 20.00
N VAL A 91 6.91 10.00 20.96
CA VAL A 91 5.85 10.08 21.98
C VAL A 91 4.80 11.11 21.55
N PHE A 92 3.54 10.69 21.52
CA PHE A 92 2.41 11.55 21.18
C PHE A 92 2.07 12.47 22.36
N ASN A 93 2.41 13.75 22.21
CA ASN A 93 2.14 14.76 23.24
C ASN A 93 1.68 16.10 22.63
N ALA A 94 1.14 16.99 23.47
CA ALA A 94 0.58 18.26 23.01
C ALA A 94 1.61 19.16 22.29
N ALA A 95 2.88 19.15 22.72
CA ALA A 95 3.93 19.94 22.09
C ALA A 95 4.22 19.46 20.67
N LEU A 96 4.33 18.15 20.46
CA LEU A 96 4.52 17.56 19.14
C LEU A 96 3.31 17.81 18.24
N LYS A 97 2.09 17.70 18.78
CA LYS A 97 0.85 18.00 18.06
C LYS A 97 0.87 19.41 17.46
N GLN A 98 1.28 20.42 18.23
CA GLN A 98 1.39 21.81 17.77
C GLN A 98 2.37 22.00 16.60
N THR A 99 3.37 21.11 16.44
CA THR A 99 4.30 21.18 15.29
C THR A 99 3.67 20.75 13.97
N PHE A 100 2.55 20.02 14.03
CA PHE A 100 1.84 19.49 12.86
C PHE A 100 0.59 20.29 12.50
N GLU A 101 0.06 21.04 13.47
CA GLU A 101 -1.10 21.88 13.26
C GLU A 101 -0.74 23.09 12.40
N HIS A 102 -1.36 23.18 11.22
CA HIS A 102 -1.39 24.42 10.47
C HIS A 102 -2.41 25.37 11.09
N PRO A 103 -2.09 26.67 11.19
CA PRO A 103 -3.04 27.65 11.70
C PRO A 103 -4.26 27.76 10.78
N ALA A 104 -5.39 28.22 11.33
CA ALA A 104 -6.68 28.20 10.65
C ALA A 104 -6.71 29.04 9.36
N ASP A 105 -5.84 30.03 9.25
CA ASP A 105 -5.66 30.91 8.10
C ASP A 105 -4.73 30.34 7.01
N ALA A 106 -4.13 29.16 7.23
CA ALA A 106 -3.28 28.52 6.23
C ALA A 106 -4.06 28.24 4.94
N LYS A 107 -3.42 28.53 3.79
CA LYS A 107 -4.06 28.42 2.49
C LYS A 107 -4.31 26.94 2.16
N ARG A 108 -5.56 26.59 1.88
CA ARG A 108 -5.93 25.26 1.38
C ARG A 108 -5.72 25.19 -0.13
N LEU A 109 -5.20 24.06 -0.59
CA LEU A 109 -4.99 23.82 -2.01
C LEU A 109 -4.93 22.33 -2.32
N ASP A 110 -5.07 22.01 -3.60
CA ASP A 110 -4.83 20.68 -4.14
C ASP A 110 -3.40 20.61 -4.71
N LEU A 111 -2.65 19.59 -4.32
CA LEU A 111 -1.28 19.36 -4.78
C LEU A 111 -1.10 17.94 -5.29
N SER A 112 -0.26 17.78 -6.30
CA SER A 112 0.21 16.46 -6.74
C SER A 112 1.60 16.21 -6.15
N ALA A 113 1.77 15.15 -5.36
CA ALA A 113 3.05 14.75 -4.79
C ALA A 113 3.09 13.22 -4.63
N ALA A 114 4.26 12.60 -4.81
CA ALA A 114 4.41 11.13 -4.81
C ALA A 114 3.40 10.38 -5.70
N GLY A 115 2.98 10.97 -6.83
CA GLY A 115 1.98 10.36 -7.73
C GLY A 115 0.55 10.33 -7.18
N MET A 116 0.27 11.05 -6.09
CA MET A 116 -1.06 11.18 -5.48
C MET A 116 -1.55 12.63 -5.51
N SER A 117 -2.88 12.81 -5.54
CA SER A 117 -3.53 14.09 -5.29
C SER A 117 -3.79 14.28 -3.80
N TRP A 118 -3.41 15.44 -3.29
CA TRP A 118 -3.45 15.79 -1.88
C TRP A 118 -4.29 17.04 -1.65
N LYS A 119 -5.25 16.95 -0.74
CA LYS A 119 -5.73 18.14 -0.02
C LYS A 119 -4.60 18.57 0.91
N ALA A 120 -4.10 19.78 0.72
CA ALA A 120 -2.95 20.30 1.43
C ALA A 120 -3.26 21.62 2.15
N SER A 121 -2.55 21.84 3.24
CA SER A 121 -2.45 23.13 3.93
C SER A 121 -1.08 23.73 3.65
N ARG A 122 -1.03 24.98 3.18
CA ARG A 122 0.21 25.71 2.92
C ARG A 122 0.39 26.85 3.90
N LEU A 123 1.56 26.86 4.52
CA LEU A 123 2.05 27.94 5.36
C LEU A 123 3.16 28.68 4.63
N THR A 124 3.09 30.00 4.62
CA THR A 124 4.17 30.85 4.11
C THR A 124 4.61 31.77 5.23
N ARG A 125 5.89 31.69 5.60
CA ARG A 125 6.52 32.62 6.54
C ARG A 125 7.55 33.43 5.80
N ARG A 126 7.39 34.75 5.80
CA ARG A 126 8.39 35.67 5.26
C ARG A 126 9.13 36.32 6.41
N GLY A 127 10.46 36.20 6.38
CA GLY A 127 11.36 36.84 7.33
C GLY A 127 12.44 37.62 6.61
N ASP A 128 13.19 38.40 7.38
CA ASP A 128 14.25 39.27 6.85
C ASP A 128 15.45 38.47 6.29
N THR A 129 15.66 37.25 6.78
CA THR A 129 16.81 36.40 6.44
C THR A 129 16.44 35.13 5.66
N SER A 130 15.20 34.65 5.78
CA SER A 130 14.69 33.52 5.00
C SER A 130 13.19 33.61 4.73
N ASN A 131 12.80 33.04 3.59
CA ASN A 131 11.42 32.80 3.22
C ASN A 131 11.15 31.31 3.23
N LEU A 132 10.17 30.89 4.02
CA LEU A 132 9.75 29.50 4.14
C LEU A 132 8.36 29.34 3.55
N GLU A 133 8.22 28.39 2.64
CA GLU A 133 6.94 27.86 2.19
C GLU A 133 6.90 26.37 2.54
N GLU A 134 5.83 25.94 3.21
CA GLU A 134 5.66 24.56 3.62
C GLU A 134 4.23 24.12 3.34
N SER A 135 4.07 22.99 2.65
CA SER A 135 2.78 22.37 2.35
C SER A 135 2.73 20.97 2.96
N ARG A 136 1.67 20.69 3.72
CA ARG A 136 1.43 19.39 4.38
C ARG A 136 0.06 18.83 4.05
N SER A 137 -0.08 17.52 4.17
CA SER A 137 -1.38 16.84 3.97
C SER A 137 -2.39 17.25 5.04
N VAL A 138 -3.63 17.47 4.65
CA VAL A 138 -4.74 17.68 5.60
C VAL A 138 -5.09 16.38 6.33
N LYS A 139 -5.05 15.23 5.63
CA LYS A 139 -5.35 13.89 6.19
C LYS A 139 -4.22 13.37 7.09
N PHE A 140 -2.98 13.77 6.80
CA PHE A 140 -1.78 13.38 7.57
C PHE A 140 -0.96 14.64 7.91
N PRO A 141 -1.29 15.37 8.99
CA PRO A 141 -0.70 16.69 9.28
C PRO A 141 0.82 16.69 9.48
N ALA A 142 1.38 15.54 9.87
CA ALA A 142 2.82 15.36 9.98
C ALA A 142 3.53 15.03 8.64
N LEU A 143 2.77 14.75 7.57
CA LEU A 143 3.32 14.40 6.26
C LEU A 143 3.65 15.66 5.47
N LEU A 144 4.95 15.93 5.33
CA LEU A 144 5.45 17.00 4.49
C LEU A 144 5.30 16.63 3.01
N LEU A 145 4.57 17.45 2.24
CA LEU A 145 4.41 17.28 0.79
C LEU A 145 5.49 18.06 0.04
N HIS A 146 5.71 19.30 0.47
CA HIS A 146 6.70 20.20 -0.11
C HIS A 146 7.16 21.21 0.92
N ARG A 147 8.46 21.49 0.97
CA ARG A 147 9.04 22.62 1.69
C ARG A 147 10.04 23.32 0.78
N SER A 148 9.94 24.63 0.66
CA SER A 148 10.98 25.47 0.06
C SER A 148 11.42 26.50 1.07
N GLU A 149 12.71 26.54 1.36
CA GLU A 149 13.33 27.56 2.20
C GLU A 149 14.37 28.29 1.37
N LEU A 150 14.17 29.59 1.16
CA LEU A 150 15.12 30.47 0.48
C LEU A 150 15.77 31.39 1.50
N SER A 151 17.09 31.42 1.54
CA SER A 151 17.89 32.36 2.34
C SER A 151 18.81 33.18 1.43
N GLN A 152 19.52 34.16 2.01
CA GLN A 152 20.46 34.99 1.25
C GLN A 152 21.60 34.17 0.61
N ASP A 153 21.99 33.08 1.26
CA ASP A 153 23.16 32.27 0.90
C ASP A 153 22.83 30.95 0.21
N GLY A 154 21.54 30.61 0.08
CA GLY A 154 21.15 29.33 -0.47
C GLY A 154 19.65 29.08 -0.54
N ALA A 155 19.31 27.86 -0.96
CA ALA A 155 17.96 27.36 -0.97
C ALA A 155 17.92 25.90 -0.53
N THR A 156 16.84 25.47 0.09
CA THR A 156 16.56 24.06 0.34
C THR A 156 15.15 23.75 -0.15
N VAL A 157 15.03 22.71 -0.96
CA VAL A 157 13.74 22.18 -1.39
C VAL A 157 13.61 20.75 -0.92
N VAL A 158 12.56 20.44 -0.17
CA VAL A 158 12.20 19.08 0.25
C VAL A 158 10.88 18.71 -0.40
N GLU A 159 10.82 17.55 -1.04
CA GLU A 159 9.64 17.06 -1.74
C GLU A 159 9.34 15.63 -1.33
N LEU A 160 8.05 15.33 -1.15
CA LEU A 160 7.57 13.97 -1.00
C LEU A 160 7.67 13.25 -2.35
N VAL A 161 8.43 12.16 -2.38
CA VAL A 161 8.63 11.35 -3.59
C VAL A 161 7.90 10.02 -3.56
N GLU A 162 7.64 9.49 -2.36
CA GLU A 162 6.91 8.24 -2.16
C GLU A 162 6.09 8.33 -0.87
N PHE A 163 4.87 7.81 -0.89
CA PHE A 163 4.06 7.63 0.31
C PHE A 163 3.38 6.27 0.27
N CYS A 164 3.67 5.43 1.25
CA CYS A 164 2.98 4.17 1.50
C CYS A 164 1.87 4.44 2.52
N LEU A 165 0.64 4.55 2.02
CA LEU A 165 -0.55 4.62 2.85
C LEU A 165 -0.80 3.23 3.45
N ALA A 166 -0.26 2.93 4.62
CA ALA A 166 -0.75 1.82 5.41
C ALA A 166 -2.00 2.26 6.19
N GLU A 167 -3.15 2.24 5.53
CA GLU A 167 -4.42 1.83 6.14
C GLU A 167 -4.84 0.63 5.28
N PRO A 168 -5.18 -0.55 5.84
CA PRO A 168 -5.75 -1.60 5.02
C PRO A 168 -6.95 -0.97 4.33
N ASP A 169 -6.95 -0.92 3.00
CA ASP A 169 -8.13 -0.48 2.27
C ASP A 169 -9.31 -1.28 2.84
N PRO A 170 -10.36 -0.63 3.35
CA PRO A 170 -11.47 -1.34 3.96
C PRO A 170 -12.18 -2.28 2.99
N PHE A 171 -11.94 -2.12 1.69
CA PHE A 171 -12.36 -3.01 0.62
C PHE A 171 -11.20 -3.72 -0.06
N ALA A 172 -10.02 -3.81 0.58
CA ALA A 172 -8.81 -4.42 0.02
C ALA A 172 -9.11 -5.77 -0.61
N LEU A 173 -9.92 -6.61 0.05
CA LEU A 173 -10.38 -7.93 -0.43
C LEU A 173 -11.12 -7.90 -1.77
N TYR A 174 -11.71 -6.78 -2.19
CA TYR A 174 -12.54 -6.67 -3.39
C TYR A 174 -11.91 -5.84 -4.51
N ARG A 175 -10.79 -5.15 -4.25
CA ARG A 175 -10.10 -4.26 -5.21
C ARG A 175 -9.38 -4.94 -6.37
N MET A 176 -9.42 -6.26 -6.47
CA MET A 176 -8.72 -6.98 -7.53
C MET A 176 -9.54 -8.17 -8.05
N ALA A 177 -9.86 -8.11 -9.34
CA ALA A 177 -10.41 -9.24 -10.07
C ALA A 177 -9.41 -10.41 -10.11
N GLY A 178 -9.92 -11.63 -10.00
CA GLY A 178 -9.15 -12.87 -9.84
C GLY A 178 -8.88 -13.23 -8.37
N ARG A 179 -9.11 -12.33 -7.42
CA ARG A 179 -8.95 -12.67 -6.00
C ARG A 179 -9.97 -13.72 -5.59
N LYS A 180 -9.51 -14.78 -4.93
CA LYS A 180 -10.35 -15.92 -4.54
C LYS A 180 -9.97 -16.46 -3.16
N TRP A 181 -10.97 -16.86 -2.39
CA TRP A 181 -10.78 -17.54 -1.10
C TRP A 181 -11.66 -18.78 -1.04
N VAL A 182 -11.15 -19.84 -0.41
CA VAL A 182 -11.86 -21.11 -0.24
C VAL A 182 -11.96 -21.41 1.24
N HIS A 183 -13.17 -21.61 1.73
CA HIS A 183 -13.47 -22.01 3.09
C HIS A 183 -13.86 -23.48 3.15
N ARG A 184 -13.24 -24.20 4.08
CA ARG A 184 -13.71 -25.51 4.52
C ARG A 184 -14.68 -25.32 5.67
N ILE A 185 -15.89 -25.85 5.53
CA ILE A 185 -16.95 -25.76 6.53
C ILE A 185 -17.24 -27.17 7.03
N ILE A 186 -17.16 -27.36 8.34
CA ILE A 186 -17.53 -28.59 9.04
C ILE A 186 -18.78 -28.29 9.84
N GLY A 187 -19.91 -28.90 9.46
CA GLY A 187 -21.17 -28.79 10.17
C GLY A 187 -21.24 -29.75 11.36
N ALA A 188 -22.35 -29.67 12.11
CA ALA A 188 -22.62 -30.58 13.24
C ALA A 188 -22.73 -32.06 12.83
N ASP A 189 -22.95 -32.34 11.54
CA ASP A 189 -22.96 -33.70 10.97
C ASP A 189 -21.53 -34.25 10.73
N GLY A 190 -20.50 -33.46 11.00
CA GLY A 190 -19.10 -33.81 10.82
C GLY A 190 -18.63 -33.84 9.36
N LYS A 191 -19.51 -33.56 8.39
CA LYS A 191 -19.14 -33.59 6.98
C LYS A 191 -18.52 -32.27 6.56
N ALA A 192 -17.41 -32.36 5.82
CA ALA A 192 -16.77 -31.21 5.23
C ALA A 192 -17.46 -30.81 3.92
N ARG A 193 -17.73 -29.52 3.76
CA ARG A 193 -18.13 -28.89 2.50
C ARG A 193 -17.22 -27.69 2.21
N PHE A 194 -17.09 -27.32 0.95
CA PHE A 194 -16.26 -26.18 0.55
C PHE A 194 -17.10 -25.11 -0.13
N GLU A 195 -16.82 -23.85 0.22
CA GLU A 195 -17.43 -22.66 -0.38
C GLU A 195 -16.31 -21.73 -0.81
N ALA A 196 -16.43 -21.16 -2.01
CA ALA A 196 -15.48 -20.20 -2.53
C ALA A 196 -16.15 -18.85 -2.77
N GLY A 197 -15.43 -17.78 -2.46
CA GLY A 197 -15.71 -16.44 -2.95
C GLY A 197 -14.66 -16.02 -3.98
N GLU A 198 -15.08 -15.41 -5.07
CA GLU A 198 -14.20 -14.96 -6.16
C GLU A 198 -14.63 -13.58 -6.67
N VAL A 199 -13.70 -12.63 -6.70
CA VAL A 199 -13.89 -11.32 -7.33
C VAL A 199 -13.72 -11.50 -8.83
N VAL A 200 -14.81 -11.40 -9.59
CA VAL A 200 -14.78 -11.60 -11.05
C VAL A 200 -14.52 -10.33 -11.82
N GLU A 201 -14.85 -9.17 -11.23
CA GLU A 201 -14.70 -7.87 -11.87
C GLU A 201 -14.47 -6.79 -10.80
N THR A 202 -13.62 -5.82 -11.10
CA THR A 202 -13.40 -4.63 -10.27
C THR A 202 -13.43 -3.40 -11.15
N ALA A 203 -14.16 -2.38 -10.71
CA ALA A 203 -14.21 -1.05 -11.27
C ALA A 203 -13.81 -0.01 -10.20
N GLU A 204 -13.76 1.26 -10.57
CA GLU A 204 -13.43 2.34 -9.64
C GLU A 204 -14.43 2.44 -8.47
N SER A 205 -15.72 2.29 -8.76
CA SER A 205 -16.83 2.42 -7.80
C SER A 205 -17.28 1.12 -7.14
N GLY A 206 -16.73 -0.04 -7.51
CA GLY A 206 -17.19 -1.30 -6.93
C GLY A 206 -16.57 -2.56 -7.48
N ALA A 207 -17.06 -3.71 -7.01
CA ALA A 207 -16.64 -5.03 -7.45
C ALA A 207 -17.80 -6.01 -7.54
N LYS A 208 -17.66 -7.00 -8.42
CA LYS A 208 -18.58 -8.12 -8.54
C LYS A 208 -17.95 -9.38 -7.94
N VAL A 209 -18.62 -10.00 -6.99
CA VAL A 209 -18.16 -11.20 -6.27
C VAL A 209 -19.12 -12.36 -6.54
N LYS A 210 -18.58 -13.53 -6.87
CA LYS A 210 -19.32 -14.78 -6.93
C LYS A 210 -19.06 -15.60 -5.68
N VAL A 211 -20.10 -16.15 -5.09
CA VAL A 211 -20.03 -17.12 -4.00
C VAL A 211 -20.66 -18.42 -4.48
N PHE A 212 -19.95 -19.54 -4.35
CA PHE A 212 -20.40 -20.83 -4.88
C PHE A 212 -19.82 -22.01 -4.09
N VAL A 213 -20.53 -23.14 -4.13
CA VAL A 213 -20.04 -24.42 -3.58
C VAL A 213 -18.99 -25.00 -4.52
N CYS A 214 -17.89 -25.48 -3.96
CA CYS A 214 -16.74 -25.98 -4.70
C CYS A 214 -16.23 -27.32 -4.16
N ASP A 215 -15.28 -27.92 -4.88
CA ASP A 215 -14.44 -28.99 -4.38
C ASP A 215 -13.29 -28.45 -3.50
N GLN A 216 -12.43 -29.36 -3.02
CA GLN A 216 -11.27 -28.99 -2.20
C GLN A 216 -10.23 -28.15 -2.99
N GLU A 217 -10.22 -28.22 -4.31
CA GLU A 217 -9.34 -27.43 -5.18
C GLU A 217 -9.94 -26.05 -5.50
N GLY A 218 -11.15 -25.76 -5.02
CA GLY A 218 -11.88 -24.52 -5.29
C GLY A 218 -12.51 -24.48 -6.67
N GLN A 219 -12.62 -25.60 -7.39
CA GLN A 219 -13.38 -25.67 -8.64
C GLN A 219 -14.88 -25.74 -8.33
N ALA A 220 -15.69 -25.01 -9.10
CA ALA A 220 -17.14 -25.06 -8.94
C ALA A 220 -17.65 -26.48 -9.24
N LEU A 221 -18.54 -26.99 -8.37
CA LEU A 221 -19.20 -28.27 -8.61
C LEU A 221 -20.25 -28.14 -9.71
N ASP A 222 -20.48 -29.21 -10.47
CA ASP A 222 -21.53 -29.23 -11.49
C ASP A 222 -22.91 -28.94 -10.88
N GLY A 223 -23.63 -27.99 -11.48
CA GLY A 223 -24.93 -27.54 -10.99
C GLY A 223 -24.88 -26.69 -9.71
N ALA A 224 -23.69 -26.30 -9.23
CA ALA A 224 -23.57 -25.43 -8.06
C ALA A 224 -24.30 -24.11 -8.28
N LYS A 225 -25.13 -23.74 -7.29
CA LYS A 225 -25.76 -22.42 -7.27
C LYS A 225 -24.68 -21.36 -7.08
N VAL A 226 -24.58 -20.44 -8.02
CA VAL A 226 -23.72 -19.26 -7.93
C VAL A 226 -24.56 -18.10 -7.42
N VAL A 227 -24.13 -17.48 -6.33
CA VAL A 227 -24.68 -16.24 -5.83
C VAL A 227 -23.77 -15.10 -6.26
N GLU A 228 -24.29 -14.16 -7.03
CA GLU A 228 -23.56 -12.95 -7.40
C GLU A 228 -23.89 -11.83 -6.41
N GLN A 229 -22.86 -11.13 -5.94
CA GLN A 229 -22.94 -9.99 -5.04
C GLN A 229 -22.23 -8.81 -5.68
N LEU A 230 -22.86 -7.63 -5.60
CA LEU A 230 -22.25 -6.38 -6.03
C LEU A 230 -21.84 -5.60 -4.78
N ILE A 231 -20.55 -5.30 -4.67
CA ILE A 231 -19.98 -4.49 -3.59
C ILE A 231 -19.72 -3.11 -4.15
N ASP A 232 -20.61 -2.17 -3.83
CA ASP A 232 -20.46 -0.75 -4.16
C ASP A 232 -19.59 -0.08 -3.09
N PHE A 233 -18.45 0.49 -3.48
CA PHE A 233 -17.48 1.05 -2.53
C PHE A 233 -17.93 2.38 -1.92
N ASP A 234 -18.89 3.06 -2.54
CA ASP A 234 -19.43 4.33 -2.04
C ASP A 234 -20.54 4.09 -1.01
N THR A 235 -21.29 2.99 -1.15
CA THR A 235 -22.48 2.72 -0.33
C THR A 235 -22.36 1.51 0.59
N ALA A 236 -21.48 0.55 0.31
CA ALA A 236 -21.28 -0.60 1.18
C ALA A 236 -20.67 -0.14 2.51
N LYS A 237 -21.15 -0.74 3.60
CA LYS A 237 -20.47 -0.63 4.88
C LYS A 237 -19.25 -1.56 4.85
N PRO A 238 -18.02 -1.04 4.94
CA PRO A 238 -16.87 -1.91 5.01
C PRO A 238 -16.90 -2.74 6.27
N TRP A 239 -16.29 -3.92 6.22
CA TRP A 239 -16.14 -4.71 7.42
C TRP A 239 -15.27 -3.95 8.42
N GLN A 240 -15.78 -3.82 9.64
CA GLN A 240 -15.08 -3.26 10.78
C GLN A 240 -15.22 -4.24 11.94
N ALA A 241 -14.15 -4.39 12.73
CA ALA A 241 -14.26 -5.12 13.98
C ALA A 241 -15.28 -4.41 14.89
N PRO A 242 -16.09 -5.17 15.64
CA PRO A 242 -17.00 -4.58 16.62
C PRO A 242 -16.20 -3.82 17.70
N GLU A 243 -16.81 -2.82 18.32
CA GLU A 243 -16.20 -2.13 19.45
C GLU A 243 -16.06 -3.09 20.65
N ALA A 244 -14.89 -3.08 21.28
CA ALA A 244 -14.67 -3.85 22.49
C ALA A 244 -15.59 -3.33 23.61
N GLY A 245 -16.26 -4.24 24.32
CA GLY A 245 -17.27 -3.86 25.31
C GLY A 245 -17.81 -5.05 26.09
N PRO A 246 -18.87 -4.87 26.89
CA PRO A 246 -19.46 -5.96 27.66
C PRO A 246 -19.88 -7.13 26.75
N GLY A 247 -19.24 -8.29 26.94
CA GLY A 247 -19.52 -9.50 26.16
C GLY A 247 -18.81 -9.58 24.79
N VAL A 248 -18.02 -8.56 24.42
CA VAL A 248 -17.25 -8.50 23.16
C VAL A 248 -15.78 -8.27 23.45
N GLU A 249 -14.95 -9.26 23.14
CA GLU A 249 -13.50 -9.19 23.29
C GLU A 249 -12.85 -9.09 21.91
N VAL A 250 -12.03 -8.05 21.70
CA VAL A 250 -11.23 -7.89 20.47
C VAL A 250 -9.75 -7.85 20.84
N LYS A 251 -8.96 -8.74 20.23
CA LYS A 251 -7.51 -8.82 20.45
C LYS A 251 -6.77 -9.01 19.14
N GLN A 252 -5.55 -8.49 19.07
CA GLN A 252 -4.61 -8.90 18.03
C GLN A 252 -4.17 -10.35 18.29
N ALA A 253 -4.03 -11.12 17.22
CA ALA A 253 -3.64 -12.51 17.26
C ALA A 253 -2.79 -12.87 16.03
N SER A 254 -2.15 -14.04 16.09
CA SER A 254 -1.63 -14.71 14.93
C SER A 254 -2.41 -16.01 14.73
N PHE A 255 -2.79 -16.31 13.50
CA PHE A 255 -3.62 -17.46 13.19
C PHE A 255 -3.08 -18.21 11.97
N ASN A 256 -2.99 -19.53 12.07
CA ASN A 256 -2.59 -20.38 10.94
C ASN A 256 -3.84 -20.85 10.22
N ALA A 257 -4.05 -20.37 8.99
CA ALA A 257 -5.14 -20.83 8.14
C ALA A 257 -4.57 -21.32 6.80
N GLY A 258 -4.89 -22.56 6.45
CA GLY A 258 -4.22 -23.27 5.37
C GLY A 258 -2.71 -23.40 5.63
N ALA A 259 -1.90 -23.02 4.63
CA ALA A 259 -0.45 -23.02 4.70
C ALA A 259 0.14 -21.62 4.98
N ILE A 260 -0.64 -20.70 5.53
CA ILE A 260 -0.26 -19.30 5.75
C ILE A 260 -0.41 -18.95 7.24
N GLN A 261 0.58 -18.24 7.79
CA GLN A 261 0.48 -17.58 9.09
C GLN A 261 -0.03 -16.15 8.89
N TRP A 262 -1.15 -15.81 9.51
CA TRP A 262 -1.85 -14.54 9.35
C TRP A 262 -1.69 -13.64 10.56
N SER A 263 -1.52 -12.34 10.33
CA SER A 263 -1.88 -11.31 11.31
C SER A 263 -3.41 -11.21 11.38
N ALA A 264 -3.97 -11.47 12.55
CA ALA A 264 -5.40 -11.60 12.73
C ALA A 264 -5.95 -10.69 13.82
N LEU A 265 -7.22 -10.34 13.70
CA LEU A 265 -8.03 -9.84 14.79
C LEU A 265 -8.92 -10.97 15.30
N ARG A 266 -8.71 -11.38 16.55
CA ARG A 266 -9.58 -12.30 17.25
C ARG A 266 -10.73 -11.52 17.88
N VAL A 267 -11.94 -11.85 17.48
CA VAL A 267 -13.20 -11.31 17.99
C VAL A 267 -13.95 -12.43 18.68
N LYS A 268 -14.27 -12.26 19.97
CA LYS A 268 -15.13 -13.18 20.72
C LYS A 268 -16.40 -12.46 21.15
N GLU A 269 -17.54 -12.96 20.71
CA GLU A 269 -18.88 -12.47 21.06
C GLU A 269 -19.69 -13.63 21.64
N GLY A 270 -19.84 -13.66 22.97
CA GLY A 270 -20.43 -14.81 23.66
C GLY A 270 -19.63 -16.11 23.42
N GLU A 271 -20.28 -17.12 22.84
CA GLU A 271 -19.65 -18.40 22.46
C GLU A 271 -19.00 -18.39 21.07
N LYS A 272 -19.29 -17.36 20.24
CA LYS A 272 -18.72 -17.25 18.90
C LYS A 272 -17.28 -16.73 19.00
N VAL A 273 -16.35 -17.45 18.39
CA VAL A 273 -14.96 -17.00 18.21
C VAL A 273 -14.69 -16.84 16.72
N SER A 274 -14.18 -15.69 16.32
CA SER A 274 -13.87 -15.38 14.93
C SER A 274 -12.49 -14.76 14.81
N HIS A 275 -11.74 -15.18 13.80
CA HIS A 275 -10.47 -14.62 13.41
C HIS A 275 -10.64 -13.98 12.03
N TYR A 276 -10.32 -12.70 11.92
CA TYR A 276 -10.37 -11.96 10.67
C TYR A 276 -8.96 -11.53 10.27
N ALA A 277 -8.65 -11.59 8.97
CA ALA A 277 -7.38 -11.11 8.46
C ALA A 277 -7.26 -9.59 8.66
N ARG A 278 -6.11 -9.13 9.14
CA ARG A 278 -5.89 -7.70 9.39
C ARG A 278 -5.70 -6.91 8.09
N ASN A 279 -4.95 -7.47 7.14
CA ASN A 279 -4.63 -6.80 5.87
C ASN A 279 -5.72 -7.01 4.81
N TRP A 280 -6.72 -7.85 5.10
CA TRP A 280 -7.81 -8.17 4.20
C TRP A 280 -9.14 -8.04 4.94
N PRO A 281 -9.61 -6.80 5.20
CA PRO A 281 -10.85 -6.57 5.93
C PRO A 281 -12.02 -7.35 5.32
N GLY A 282 -12.75 -8.08 6.16
CA GLY A 282 -13.85 -8.97 5.75
C GLY A 282 -13.45 -10.41 5.39
N LEU A 283 -12.15 -10.74 5.30
CA LEU A 283 -11.70 -12.11 5.11
C LEU A 283 -11.72 -12.88 6.44
N GLU A 284 -12.67 -13.81 6.55
CA GLU A 284 -12.75 -14.76 7.66
C GLU A 284 -11.64 -15.81 7.56
N LEU A 285 -10.81 -15.93 8.60
CA LEU A 285 -9.76 -16.95 8.70
C LEU A 285 -10.27 -18.21 9.39
N ASP A 286 -11.01 -18.04 10.48
CA ASP A 286 -11.63 -19.12 11.24
C ASP A 286 -12.81 -18.58 12.04
N VAL A 287 -13.95 -19.23 11.94
CA VAL A 287 -15.17 -18.90 12.67
C VAL A 287 -15.72 -20.17 13.28
N GLU A 288 -15.88 -20.15 14.60
CA GLU A 288 -16.53 -21.22 15.35
C GLU A 288 -17.80 -20.66 16.00
N ALA A 289 -18.94 -21.27 15.65
CA ALA A 289 -20.24 -20.90 16.19
C ALA A 289 -21.20 -22.11 16.18
N GLY A 290 -21.81 -22.43 17.33
CA GLY A 290 -22.91 -23.39 17.42
C GLY A 290 -22.59 -24.78 16.84
N GLY A 291 -21.37 -25.30 17.08
CA GLY A 291 -20.91 -26.60 16.57
C GLY A 291 -20.58 -26.62 15.07
N THR A 292 -20.64 -25.47 14.39
CA THR A 292 -20.12 -25.30 13.02
C THR A 292 -18.78 -24.58 13.08
N ARG A 293 -17.81 -25.09 12.32
CA ARG A 293 -16.52 -24.44 12.13
C ARG A 293 -16.29 -24.15 10.64
N LYS A 294 -15.93 -22.91 10.33
CA LYS A 294 -15.57 -22.43 8.99
C LYS A 294 -14.13 -21.94 9.04
N THR A 295 -13.24 -22.56 8.29
CA THR A 295 -11.81 -22.24 8.29
C THR A 295 -11.34 -21.95 6.87
N LEU A 296 -10.49 -20.94 6.70
CA LEU A 296 -9.87 -20.60 5.42
C LEU A 296 -8.85 -21.68 5.04
N GLU A 297 -9.07 -22.30 3.89
CA GLU A 297 -8.23 -23.39 3.37
C GLU A 297 -7.19 -22.84 2.37
N CYS A 298 -7.63 -21.93 1.49
CA CYS A 298 -6.79 -21.33 0.45
C CYS A 298 -7.13 -19.86 0.24
N PHE A 299 -6.11 -19.08 -0.10
CA PHE A 299 -6.25 -17.69 -0.55
C PHE A 299 -5.40 -17.44 -1.80
N PHE A 300 -6.03 -16.85 -2.80
CA PHE A 300 -5.47 -16.50 -4.08
C PHE A 300 -5.57 -14.98 -4.20
N THR A 301 -4.44 -14.28 -4.31
CA THR A 301 -4.39 -12.82 -4.18
C THR A 301 -4.92 -12.06 -5.40
N GLY A 302 -5.04 -12.71 -6.56
CA GLY A 302 -5.38 -12.08 -7.84
C GLY A 302 -4.20 -11.37 -8.53
N HIS A 303 -3.01 -11.32 -7.89
CA HIS A 303 -1.79 -10.77 -8.48
C HIS A 303 -1.13 -11.71 -9.49
N GLY A 304 -1.77 -12.86 -9.76
CA GLY A 304 -1.32 -13.96 -10.60
C GLY A 304 -0.60 -13.53 -11.88
N THR A 305 0.40 -14.33 -12.23
CA THR A 305 1.50 -13.90 -13.10
C THR A 305 1.12 -13.66 -14.56
N GLY A 306 -0.10 -13.97 -15.00
CA GLY A 306 -0.45 -14.03 -16.41
C GLY A 306 -0.97 -12.75 -17.06
N GLN A 307 -1.59 -11.81 -16.31
CA GLN A 307 -2.28 -10.67 -16.93
C GLN A 307 -1.32 -9.73 -17.66
N PHE A 308 -0.16 -9.43 -17.08
CA PHE A 308 0.88 -8.67 -17.77
C PHE A 308 1.30 -9.37 -19.07
N TYR A 309 1.42 -10.69 -19.08
CA TYR A 309 1.82 -11.51 -20.25
C TYR A 309 0.68 -11.78 -21.24
N ALA A 310 -0.57 -11.48 -20.90
CA ALA A 310 -1.73 -11.82 -21.72
C ALA A 310 -1.95 -10.85 -22.90
N THR A 311 -1.45 -9.62 -22.81
CA THR A 311 -1.71 -8.58 -23.81
C THR A 311 -0.42 -8.11 -24.47
N LYS A 312 -0.38 -8.20 -25.80
CA LYS A 312 0.71 -7.64 -26.60
C LYS A 312 0.81 -6.13 -26.40
N GLY A 313 2.03 -5.63 -26.17
CA GLY A 313 2.33 -4.22 -25.93
C GLY A 313 2.28 -3.82 -24.45
N ASN A 314 1.97 -4.74 -23.53
CA ASN A 314 2.25 -4.53 -22.12
C ASN A 314 3.77 -4.42 -21.94
N TYR A 315 4.20 -3.45 -21.13
CA TYR A 315 5.61 -3.32 -20.79
C TYR A 315 5.83 -2.72 -19.41
N VAL A 316 6.99 -3.02 -18.86
CA VAL A 316 7.55 -2.33 -17.70
C VAL A 316 8.95 -1.87 -18.07
N LEU A 317 9.24 -0.59 -17.82
CA LEU A 317 10.59 -0.05 -17.86
C LEU A 317 11.04 0.13 -16.42
N THR A 318 12.07 -0.60 -16.01
CA THR A 318 12.65 -0.49 -14.68
C THR A 318 14.01 0.17 -14.74
N ARG A 319 14.32 0.91 -13.68
CA ARG A 319 15.66 1.36 -13.35
C ARG A 319 16.21 0.43 -12.29
N SER A 320 17.37 -0.14 -12.53
CA SER A 320 18.10 -0.95 -11.55
C SER A 320 19.35 -0.21 -11.13
N ALA A 321 19.55 -0.12 -9.82
CA ALA A 321 20.76 0.40 -9.21
C ALA A 321 21.36 -0.66 -8.31
N THR A 322 22.66 -0.93 -8.49
CA THR A 322 23.39 -1.92 -7.70
C THR A 322 24.58 -1.27 -7.03
N LEU A 323 24.68 -1.43 -5.71
CA LEU A 323 25.84 -1.08 -4.91
C LEU A 323 26.54 -2.36 -4.48
N MET A 324 27.83 -2.46 -4.76
CA MET A 324 28.72 -3.50 -4.27
C MET A 324 29.79 -2.87 -3.38
N LYS A 325 30.33 -3.62 -2.42
CA LYS A 325 31.46 -3.14 -1.62
C LYS A 325 32.59 -2.66 -2.53
N GLN A 326 33.13 -1.48 -2.22
CA GLN A 326 34.30 -0.89 -2.90
C GLN A 326 34.12 -0.55 -4.39
N MET A 327 32.89 -0.54 -4.91
CA MET A 327 32.60 -0.14 -6.29
C MET A 327 31.67 1.06 -6.34
N GLN A 328 31.80 1.87 -7.39
CA GLN A 328 30.81 2.89 -7.69
C GLN A 328 29.47 2.22 -8.01
N PRO A 329 28.33 2.82 -7.58
CA PRO A 329 27.01 2.30 -7.94
C PRO A 329 26.86 2.19 -9.46
N PHE A 330 26.37 1.05 -9.91
CA PHE A 330 26.03 0.82 -11.30
C PHE A 330 24.54 1.04 -11.53
N VAL A 331 24.19 1.76 -12.60
CA VAL A 331 22.80 1.99 -13.00
C VAL A 331 22.59 1.52 -14.42
N ASN A 332 21.53 0.75 -14.61
CA ASN A 332 21.02 0.36 -15.91
C ASN A 332 19.49 0.46 -15.93
N TYR A 333 18.93 0.45 -17.13
CA TYR A 333 17.50 0.36 -17.33
C TYR A 333 17.16 -0.92 -18.05
N VAL A 334 16.04 -1.54 -17.68
CA VAL A 334 15.56 -2.76 -18.30
C VAL A 334 14.12 -2.56 -18.73
N LYS A 335 13.87 -2.67 -20.03
CA LYS A 335 12.52 -2.73 -20.57
C LYS A 335 12.14 -4.19 -20.82
N GLN A 336 11.10 -4.66 -20.15
CA GLN A 336 10.46 -5.94 -20.42
C GLN A 336 9.14 -5.67 -21.13
N GLU A 337 9.01 -6.15 -22.38
CA GLU A 337 7.85 -5.90 -23.24
C GLU A 337 7.27 -7.21 -23.80
N VAL A 338 5.95 -7.33 -23.77
CA VAL A 338 5.23 -8.43 -24.42
C VAL A 338 5.10 -8.14 -25.91
N VAL A 339 5.88 -8.83 -26.74
CA VAL A 339 5.93 -8.56 -28.19
C VAL A 339 5.03 -9.49 -29.01
N ALA A 340 4.71 -10.68 -28.47
CA ALA A 340 3.76 -11.62 -29.07
C ALA A 340 3.08 -12.48 -28.01
N VAL A 341 1.81 -12.82 -28.24
CA VAL A 341 1.01 -13.72 -27.39
C VAL A 341 0.44 -14.81 -28.30
N GLY A 342 0.88 -16.05 -28.09
CA GLY A 342 0.36 -17.25 -28.76
C GLY A 342 -0.60 -18.03 -27.86
N GLU A 343 -1.14 -19.15 -28.34
CA GLU A 343 -2.06 -19.99 -27.55
C GLU A 343 -1.42 -20.63 -26.31
N ARG A 344 -0.15 -21.05 -26.43
CA ARG A 344 0.58 -21.77 -25.37
C ARG A 344 1.88 -21.09 -24.92
N GLU A 345 2.27 -20.00 -25.56
CA GLU A 345 3.51 -19.28 -25.25
C GLU A 345 3.32 -17.76 -25.38
N VAL A 346 4.12 -17.02 -24.62
CA VAL A 346 4.28 -15.57 -24.73
C VAL A 346 5.74 -15.27 -25.08
N THR A 347 5.96 -14.29 -25.95
CA THR A 347 7.30 -13.79 -26.26
C THR A 347 7.54 -12.47 -25.56
N LEU A 348 8.56 -12.44 -24.71
CA LEU A 348 9.04 -11.27 -24.01
C LEU A 348 10.31 -10.75 -24.65
N ARG A 349 10.34 -9.45 -24.97
CA ARG A 349 11.56 -8.74 -25.30
C ARG A 349 12.12 -8.09 -24.05
N MET A 350 13.29 -8.52 -23.63
CA MET A 350 14.09 -7.81 -22.65
C MET A 350 15.07 -6.91 -23.39
N THR A 351 15.11 -5.63 -23.04
CA THR A 351 16.07 -4.67 -23.57
C THR A 351 16.76 -3.95 -22.43
N THR A 352 18.08 -4.06 -22.36
CA THR A 352 18.89 -3.37 -21.35
C THR A 352 19.51 -2.12 -21.97
N TYR A 353 19.47 -1.03 -21.21
CA TYR A 353 20.05 0.25 -21.57
C TYR A 353 21.07 0.69 -20.52
N ASP A 354 22.03 1.49 -20.94
CA ASP A 354 22.97 2.16 -20.04
C ASP A 354 22.31 3.35 -19.30
N ALA A 355 23.08 4.02 -18.44
CA ALA A 355 22.61 5.18 -17.69
C ALA A 355 22.14 6.37 -18.58
N ALA A 356 22.58 6.43 -19.84
CA ALA A 356 22.21 7.45 -20.81
C ALA A 356 21.06 7.01 -21.74
N MET A 357 20.42 5.86 -21.45
CA MET A 357 19.36 5.24 -22.25
C MET A 357 19.82 4.78 -23.65
N ASN A 358 21.11 4.56 -23.87
CA ASN A 358 21.58 3.86 -25.06
C ASN A 358 21.33 2.36 -24.91
N LYS A 359 20.81 1.73 -25.96
CA LYS A 359 20.56 0.29 -25.99
C LYS A 359 21.89 -0.48 -25.92
N LEU A 360 22.04 -1.31 -24.90
CA LEU A 360 23.18 -2.21 -24.73
C LEU A 360 22.91 -3.56 -25.38
N VAL A 361 21.81 -4.21 -25.00
CA VAL A 361 21.45 -5.55 -25.47
C VAL A 361 19.94 -5.70 -25.53
N SER A 362 19.47 -6.57 -26.42
CA SER A 362 18.09 -7.00 -26.44
C SER A 362 17.99 -8.47 -26.80
N SER A 363 17.14 -9.19 -26.11
CA SER A 363 16.88 -10.61 -26.31
C SER A 363 15.39 -10.89 -26.20
N ASP A 364 14.91 -11.78 -27.06
CA ASP A 364 13.56 -12.30 -27.00
C ASP A 364 13.58 -13.66 -26.30
N SER A 365 12.74 -13.82 -25.29
CA SER A 365 12.57 -15.05 -24.51
C SER A 365 11.14 -15.54 -24.63
N LYS A 366 10.97 -16.83 -24.89
CA LYS A 366 9.66 -17.47 -24.87
C LYS A 366 9.38 -18.01 -23.48
N LEU A 367 8.24 -17.65 -22.92
CA LEU A 367 7.72 -18.24 -21.70
C LEU A 367 6.48 -19.06 -22.04
N SER A 368 6.31 -20.18 -21.35
CA SER A 368 5.06 -20.92 -21.40
C SER A 368 3.92 -19.99 -20.95
N ARG A 369 2.88 -19.92 -21.77
CA ARG A 369 1.60 -19.29 -21.39
C ARG A 369 0.84 -20.17 -20.40
N SER A 370 1.31 -21.42 -20.15
CA SER A 370 0.68 -22.39 -19.24
C SER A 370 0.01 -21.62 -18.14
N GLY A 371 -1.33 -21.60 -18.22
CA GLY A 371 -2.13 -20.64 -17.49
C GLY A 371 -1.76 -20.75 -16.04
N ASN A 372 -0.92 -19.84 -15.57
CA ASN A 372 -0.67 -19.66 -14.16
C ASN A 372 -1.97 -19.06 -13.66
N LYS A 373 -2.95 -19.96 -13.47
CA LYS A 373 -3.98 -19.86 -12.46
C LYS A 373 -3.27 -19.30 -11.23
N ASP A 374 -3.89 -18.36 -10.54
CA ASP A 374 -3.38 -17.88 -9.27
C ASP A 374 -2.86 -19.09 -8.48
N GLN A 375 -1.56 -19.11 -8.20
CA GLN A 375 -0.98 -20.18 -7.42
C GLN A 375 -1.45 -19.97 -5.98
N ARG A 376 -1.79 -21.08 -5.32
CA ARG A 376 -2.11 -21.06 -3.90
C ARG A 376 -0.93 -20.41 -3.17
N HIS A 377 -1.21 -19.36 -2.40
CA HIS A 377 -0.18 -18.74 -1.55
C HIS A 377 0.14 -19.63 -0.36
N SER A 378 1.42 -19.63 0.04
CA SER A 378 1.94 -20.39 1.20
C SER A 378 3.07 -19.60 1.86
N GLY A 379 3.23 -19.75 3.18
CA GLY A 379 4.29 -19.10 3.94
C GLY A 379 3.79 -17.89 4.76
N GLU A 380 4.44 -16.74 4.60
CA GLU A 380 4.05 -15.49 5.25
C GLU A 380 2.76 -14.93 4.66
N GLU A 381 2.04 -14.12 5.46
CA GLU A 381 0.84 -13.42 5.01
C GLU A 381 1.13 -12.57 3.76
N PRO A 382 0.30 -12.66 2.71
CA PRO A 382 0.42 -11.77 1.56
C PRO A 382 0.10 -10.33 1.97
N VAL A 383 1.05 -9.42 1.75
CA VAL A 383 0.92 -7.99 2.04
C VAL A 383 0.77 -7.21 0.75
N GLU A 384 -0.35 -6.52 0.57
CA GLU A 384 -0.49 -5.54 -0.51
C GLU A 384 0.08 -4.18 -0.09
N GLU A 385 0.90 -3.60 -0.94
CA GLU A 385 1.45 -2.26 -0.77
C GLU A 385 1.15 -1.44 -2.01
N LEU A 386 0.74 -0.19 -1.80
CA LEU A 386 0.60 0.76 -2.90
C LEU A 386 1.99 1.23 -3.34
N VAL A 387 2.39 0.85 -4.54
CA VAL A 387 3.66 1.23 -5.17
C VAL A 387 3.38 2.28 -6.24
N PHE A 388 4.05 3.42 -6.16
CA PHE A 388 3.92 4.48 -7.15
C PHE A 388 4.94 4.31 -8.26
N VAL A 389 4.44 4.27 -9.49
CA VAL A 389 5.26 4.24 -10.70
C VAL A 389 5.09 5.55 -11.44
N ARG A 390 6.21 6.17 -11.79
CA ARG A 390 6.23 7.43 -12.53
C ARG A 390 5.48 7.27 -13.86
N GLY A 391 4.66 8.26 -14.22
CA GLY A 391 3.90 8.27 -15.49
C GLY A 391 2.74 7.26 -15.58
N SER A 392 2.58 6.38 -14.59
CA SER A 392 1.58 5.30 -14.61
C SER A 392 0.65 5.30 -13.39
N GLY A 393 1.02 6.00 -12.31
CA GLY A 393 0.19 6.14 -11.11
C GLY A 393 0.56 5.12 -10.01
N GLY A 394 -0.31 5.00 -9.01
CA GLY A 394 -0.18 4.03 -7.93
C GLY A 394 -0.78 2.67 -8.30
N PHE A 395 -0.07 1.60 -7.96
CA PHE A 395 -0.51 0.22 -8.16
C PHE A 395 -0.42 -0.54 -6.85
N TYR A 396 -1.49 -1.22 -6.46
CA TYR A 396 -1.38 -2.23 -5.42
C TYR A 396 -0.49 -3.36 -5.93
N CYS A 397 0.57 -3.67 -5.19
CA CYS A 397 1.50 -4.74 -5.48
C CYS A 397 1.53 -5.71 -4.30
N LEU A 398 1.57 -7.00 -4.60
CA LEU A 398 1.85 -8.01 -3.59
C LEU A 398 3.34 -7.99 -3.26
N ARG A 399 3.68 -7.68 -2.01
CA ARG A 399 5.04 -7.80 -1.48
C ARG A 399 5.30 -9.25 -1.06
N GLN A 400 6.40 -9.80 -1.54
CA GLN A 400 6.90 -11.11 -1.17
C GLN A 400 8.36 -11.00 -0.74
N ASN A 401 8.71 -11.59 0.40
CA ASN A 401 10.09 -11.77 0.81
C ASN A 401 10.55 -13.18 0.47
N VAL A 402 11.73 -13.28 -0.14
CA VAL A 402 12.42 -14.53 -0.43
C VAL A 402 13.80 -14.42 0.18
N SER A 403 14.03 -15.18 1.24
CA SER A 403 15.35 -15.29 1.88
C SER A 403 16.02 -16.57 1.39
N ALA A 404 17.21 -16.42 0.80
CA ALA A 404 18.07 -17.53 0.41
C ALA A 404 19.48 -17.21 0.93
N ASP A 405 20.02 -18.10 1.77
CA ASP A 405 21.30 -17.93 2.45
C ASP A 405 21.38 -16.59 3.21
N THR A 406 22.38 -15.76 2.89
CA THR A 406 22.58 -14.42 3.47
C THR A 406 21.87 -13.32 2.69
N THR A 407 21.12 -13.66 1.65
CA THR A 407 20.47 -12.70 0.76
C THR A 407 18.97 -12.66 1.01
N THR A 408 18.44 -11.47 1.27
CA THR A 408 17.00 -11.21 1.32
C THR A 408 16.57 -10.47 0.06
N THR A 409 15.66 -11.07 -0.69
CA THR A 409 15.03 -10.46 -1.85
C THR A 409 13.59 -10.12 -1.53
N THR A 410 13.24 -8.84 -1.54
CA THR A 410 11.85 -8.38 -1.47
C THR A 410 11.38 -8.02 -2.88
N ILE A 411 10.30 -8.64 -3.33
CA ILE A 411 9.70 -8.45 -4.65
C ILE A 411 8.31 -7.87 -4.45
N TRP A 412 7.99 -6.80 -5.17
CA TRP A 412 6.63 -6.30 -5.31
C TRP A 412 6.14 -6.72 -6.69
N MET A 413 5.08 -7.50 -6.71
CA MET A 413 4.48 -8.01 -7.94
C MET A 413 3.13 -7.35 -8.18
N HIS A 414 2.88 -6.94 -9.43
CA HIS A 414 1.57 -6.48 -9.87
C HIS A 414 1.22 -7.18 -11.18
N ARG A 415 0.15 -7.99 -11.18
CA ARG A 415 -0.33 -8.72 -12.38
C ARG A 415 0.76 -9.55 -13.08
N GLY A 416 1.73 -10.04 -12.33
CA GLY A 416 2.88 -10.80 -12.84
C GLY A 416 4.11 -10.01 -13.29
N ALA A 417 4.02 -8.69 -13.33
CA ALA A 417 5.20 -7.84 -13.50
C ALA A 417 5.82 -7.51 -12.13
N THR A 418 7.11 -7.19 -12.14
CA THR A 418 7.86 -6.75 -10.95
C THR A 418 8.14 -5.25 -11.02
N PRO A 419 7.18 -4.40 -10.60
CA PRO A 419 7.39 -2.95 -10.58
C PRO A 419 8.43 -2.52 -9.55
N LYS A 420 8.68 -3.30 -8.50
CA LYS A 420 9.73 -3.00 -7.53
C LYS A 420 10.38 -4.28 -7.03
N MET A 421 11.68 -4.25 -6.84
CA MET A 421 12.45 -5.33 -6.22
C MET A 421 13.61 -4.74 -5.44
N ARG A 422 13.92 -5.34 -4.30
CA ARG A 422 15.09 -5.03 -3.49
C ARG A 422 15.80 -6.32 -3.16
N VAL A 423 17.10 -6.38 -3.41
CA VAL A 423 17.96 -7.47 -2.97
C VAL A 423 18.97 -6.88 -2.00
N ALA A 424 19.06 -7.46 -0.82
CA ALA A 424 20.04 -7.10 0.20
C ALA A 424 20.86 -8.34 0.56
N SER A 425 22.18 -8.24 0.43
CA SER A 425 23.14 -9.23 0.91
C SER A 425 24.29 -8.53 1.64
N PRO A 426 25.17 -9.26 2.33
CA PRO A 426 26.37 -8.67 2.94
C PRO A 426 27.32 -8.01 1.94
N GLU A 427 27.31 -8.44 0.67
CA GLU A 427 28.27 -8.01 -0.35
C GLU A 427 27.71 -6.94 -1.30
N PHE A 428 26.39 -6.91 -1.48
CA PHE A 428 25.75 -5.95 -2.37
C PHE A 428 24.31 -5.66 -1.97
N THR A 429 23.84 -4.48 -2.38
CA THR A 429 22.42 -4.12 -2.37
C THR A 429 22.00 -3.70 -3.77
N MET A 430 20.90 -4.25 -4.26
CA MET A 430 20.28 -3.87 -5.52
C MET A 430 18.86 -3.38 -5.26
N VAL A 431 18.48 -2.29 -5.91
CA VAL A 431 17.11 -1.78 -5.96
C VAL A 431 16.71 -1.62 -7.41
N GLN A 432 15.57 -2.19 -7.75
CA GLN A 432 14.93 -2.08 -9.05
C GLN A 432 13.57 -1.43 -8.86
N GLU A 433 13.28 -0.38 -9.61
CA GLU A 433 12.02 0.36 -9.54
C GLU A 433 11.52 0.69 -10.94
N ALA A 434 10.23 0.48 -11.18
CA ALA A 434 9.58 0.84 -12.43
C ALA A 434 9.54 2.36 -12.58
N LEU A 435 9.95 2.81 -13.75
CA LEU A 435 9.84 4.18 -14.22
C LEU A 435 8.62 4.39 -15.11
N GLU A 436 8.18 3.33 -15.77
CA GLU A 436 6.95 3.30 -16.55
C GLU A 436 6.34 1.91 -16.45
N PHE A 437 5.03 1.86 -16.34
CA PHE A 437 4.26 0.63 -16.31
C PHE A 437 3.01 0.75 -17.18
N ARG A 438 2.85 -0.16 -18.14
CA ARG A 438 1.69 -0.17 -19.03
C ARG A 438 1.09 -1.56 -19.10
N VAL A 439 -0.16 -1.66 -18.67
CA VAL A 439 -1.03 -2.82 -18.85
C VAL A 439 -2.25 -2.35 -19.64
N ARG A 440 -2.47 -2.95 -20.80
CA ARG A 440 -3.57 -2.66 -21.73
C ARG A 440 -4.77 -3.56 -21.49
#